data_AF-A0A225EFK8-F1
#
_entry.id   AF-A0A225EFK8-F1
#
_cell.length_a   1.000
_cell.length_b   1.000
_cell.length_c   1.000
_cell.angle_alpha   90.00
_cell.angle_beta   90.00
_cell.angle_gamma   90.00
#
_symmetry.space_group_name_H-M   'P 1'
#
loop_
_entity.id
_entity.type
_entity.pdbx_description
1 polymer ?
#
loop_
_entity_poly.entity_id
_entity_poly.type
_entity_poly.pdbx_seq_one_letter_code
_entity_poly.pdbx_strand_id
1 'polypeptide(L)'
;MDHDERGEFWDWLIHNAGSQRSSDVQENKVTNPNVYGGYSNTSDNEDEFTAAIRQHVDSFEGVPVISFGWVALFIVLYTLLIGPVEYLFLKKVLGRLELTWVTFPLIVLTVSATAYFTAYAIKGNDLRINKIDVVDIDVGGGRIYGRTWFTIFSPRIDSYTLAVEPREGWAVGRPDVPSPVPLVDWMGGGRGGSRSFVSRGYTYHVDQIGRAVADGLERVPIQVWSTKAFTANWSAYSDRGTPLISSELEHPPSDPGAVAGTITNNLPVGVLNDVALIYAGKFYKLGTVPQGRVTVSGVGLGGGAVGLQTDSEWLAKNAPMPVANQQEYSGFGRSGRNTTIPGSSNLSMWGALFHEKATPPASGALKNASIRELDQSWRVSEDNRDEVILLARIGPVSGLSEEMMTREAESPSPTKLWVKSLPGGTAARDQVPGSMRQETYIRAYIPIRKAGVAK
;
A
#
# COMPACT_ATOMS: atom_id res chain seq x y z
N MET A 1 24.01 -25.02 12.35
CA MET A 1 23.74 -23.58 12.39
C MET A 1 24.49 -23.00 13.56
N ASP A 2 25.37 -22.06 13.25
CA ASP A 2 26.11 -21.31 14.26
C ASP A 2 25.15 -20.50 15.17
N HIS A 3 25.63 -19.94 16.27
CA HIS A 3 24.74 -19.24 17.21
C HIS A 3 24.06 -17.99 16.60
N ASP A 4 24.74 -17.31 15.67
CA ASP A 4 24.23 -16.13 14.96
C ASP A 4 23.21 -16.49 13.87
N GLU A 5 23.44 -17.58 13.13
CA GLU A 5 22.52 -18.08 12.10
C GLU A 5 21.17 -18.52 12.69
N ARG A 6 21.16 -18.92 13.97
CA ARG A 6 19.92 -19.31 14.68
C ARG A 6 19.03 -18.10 14.97
N GLY A 7 19.60 -16.97 15.37
CA GLY A 7 18.83 -15.73 15.59
C GLY A 7 18.18 -15.26 14.29
N GLU A 8 18.97 -15.21 13.22
CA GLU A 8 18.49 -14.81 11.90
C GLU A 8 17.37 -15.71 11.35
N PHE A 9 17.45 -17.02 11.61
CA PHE A 9 16.40 -17.96 11.22
C PHE A 9 15.09 -17.71 11.98
N TRP A 10 15.15 -17.53 13.30
CA TRP A 10 13.94 -17.30 14.10
C TRP A 10 13.29 -15.96 13.82
N ASP A 11 14.10 -14.91 13.60
CA ASP A 11 13.58 -13.60 13.20
C ASP A 11 12.92 -13.66 11.82
N TRP A 12 13.53 -14.38 10.87
CA TRP A 12 12.92 -14.63 9.57
C TRP A 12 11.61 -15.43 9.70
N LEU A 13 11.61 -16.49 10.52
CA LEU A 13 10.41 -17.29 10.74
C LEU A 13 9.30 -16.45 11.35
N ILE A 14 9.57 -15.65 12.38
CA ILE A 14 8.57 -14.79 13.02
C ILE A 14 8.04 -13.74 12.04
N HIS A 15 8.89 -13.18 11.18
CA HIS A 15 8.46 -12.23 10.15
C HIS A 15 7.65 -12.85 9.02
N ASN A 16 7.82 -14.13 8.72
CA ASN A 16 7.19 -14.78 7.57
C ASN A 16 6.19 -15.88 7.96
N ALA A 17 6.03 -16.17 9.25
CA ALA A 17 5.07 -17.14 9.77
C ALA A 17 3.71 -16.49 10.03
N GLY A 18 2.67 -17.13 9.53
CA GLY A 18 1.29 -16.68 9.68
C GLY A 18 0.41 -17.27 8.58
N SER A 19 -0.90 -17.25 8.81
CA SER A 19 -1.85 -17.59 7.74
C SER A 19 -1.90 -16.43 6.74
N GLN A 20 -1.40 -16.62 5.53
CA GLN A 20 -1.61 -15.66 4.43
C GLN A 20 -3.05 -15.71 3.86
N ARG A 21 -3.91 -16.57 4.42
CA ARG A 21 -5.33 -16.63 4.07
C ARG A 21 -6.12 -15.70 4.98
N SER A 22 -7.13 -15.07 4.39
CA SER A 22 -8.10 -14.26 5.13
C SER A 22 -8.78 -15.09 6.23
N SER A 23 -9.08 -14.42 7.35
CA SER A 23 -9.75 -15.05 8.50
C SER A 23 -11.17 -15.54 8.19
N ASP A 24 -11.80 -15.05 7.11
CA ASP A 24 -13.20 -15.34 6.76
C ASP A 24 -13.41 -16.46 5.73
N VAL A 25 -12.35 -17.18 5.34
CA VAL A 25 -12.49 -18.35 4.46
C VAL A 25 -13.24 -19.47 5.20
N GLN A 26 -14.56 -19.46 5.13
CA GLN A 26 -15.41 -20.57 5.60
C GLN A 26 -15.12 -21.80 4.73
N GLU A 27 -14.37 -22.75 5.29
CA GLU A 27 -14.00 -24.05 4.68
C GLU A 27 -15.22 -24.85 4.16
N ASN A 28 -16.43 -24.58 4.67
CA ASN A 28 -17.67 -25.26 4.32
C ASN A 28 -18.64 -24.49 3.39
N LYS A 29 -18.32 -23.26 2.97
CA LYS A 29 -19.04 -22.65 1.84
C LYS A 29 -18.28 -22.96 0.57
N VAL A 30 -18.44 -24.20 0.09
CA VAL A 30 -18.36 -24.46 -1.35
C VAL A 30 -19.31 -23.46 -1.99
N THR A 31 -18.75 -22.43 -2.62
CA THR A 31 -19.48 -21.40 -3.32
C THR A 31 -20.44 -22.12 -4.26
N ASN A 32 -21.73 -21.96 -3.99
CA ASN A 32 -22.79 -22.59 -4.76
C ASN A 32 -22.51 -22.30 -6.25
N PRO A 33 -22.17 -23.30 -7.08
CA PRO A 33 -21.71 -23.07 -8.46
C PRO A 33 -22.81 -22.47 -9.35
N ASN A 34 -24.02 -22.32 -8.82
CA ASN A 34 -25.21 -21.83 -9.51
C ASN A 34 -25.49 -20.33 -9.31
N VAL A 35 -24.56 -19.53 -8.77
CA VAL A 35 -24.68 -18.06 -8.83
C VAL A 35 -24.28 -17.58 -10.22
N TYR A 36 -25.24 -17.68 -11.15
CA TYR A 36 -25.18 -17.05 -12.48
C TYR A 36 -25.20 -15.52 -12.29
N GLY A 37 -24.04 -14.89 -12.39
CA GLY A 37 -23.84 -13.47 -12.11
C GLY A 37 -22.80 -13.27 -11.02
N GLY A 38 -21.52 -13.48 -11.38
CA GLY A 38 -20.37 -13.48 -10.48
C GLY A 38 -20.00 -12.11 -9.89
N TYR A 39 -20.88 -11.56 -9.06
CA TYR A 39 -20.53 -10.62 -8.00
C TYR A 39 -20.45 -11.40 -6.69
N SER A 40 -19.51 -12.36 -6.59
CA SER A 40 -19.07 -12.77 -5.24
C SER A 40 -18.35 -11.56 -4.66
N ASN A 41 -18.92 -10.97 -3.61
CA ASN A 41 -18.34 -9.86 -2.88
C ASN A 41 -16.91 -10.21 -2.49
N THR A 42 -15.94 -9.56 -3.12
CA THR A 42 -14.52 -9.68 -2.79
C THR A 42 -14.27 -9.37 -1.30
N SER A 43 -15.14 -8.55 -0.69
CA SER A 43 -15.11 -8.21 0.74
C SER A 43 -15.41 -9.37 1.69
N ASP A 44 -16.09 -10.43 1.24
CA ASP A 44 -16.48 -11.54 2.14
C ASP A 44 -15.30 -12.50 2.41
N ASN A 45 -14.18 -12.34 1.67
CA ASN A 45 -12.97 -13.17 1.77
C ASN A 45 -11.68 -12.33 1.89
N GLU A 46 -11.79 -11.02 2.16
CA GLU A 46 -10.64 -10.13 2.33
C GLU A 46 -10.63 -9.56 3.75
N ASP A 47 -9.46 -9.56 4.37
CA ASP A 47 -9.25 -9.01 5.70
C ASP A 47 -9.43 -7.48 5.70
N GLU A 48 -9.88 -6.93 6.82
CA GLU A 48 -10.37 -5.54 6.89
C GLU A 48 -9.30 -4.51 6.50
N PHE A 49 -8.09 -4.65 7.04
CA PHE A 49 -6.98 -3.77 6.66
C PHE A 49 -6.45 -4.06 5.26
N THR A 50 -6.50 -5.31 4.79
CA THR A 50 -6.13 -5.63 3.41
C THR A 50 -7.04 -4.90 2.43
N ALA A 51 -8.35 -4.90 2.69
CA ALA A 51 -9.33 -4.15 1.91
C ALA A 51 -9.09 -2.63 2.02
N ALA A 52 -8.80 -2.11 3.22
CA ALA A 52 -8.53 -0.69 3.44
C ALA A 52 -7.23 -0.22 2.74
N ILE A 53 -6.15 -1.01 2.79
CA ILE A 53 -4.90 -0.77 2.07
C ILE A 53 -5.17 -0.70 0.58
N ARG A 54 -5.86 -1.71 0.05
CA ARG A 54 -6.24 -1.77 -1.37
C ARG A 54 -7.05 -0.55 -1.79
N GLN A 55 -8.07 -0.17 -1.01
CA GLN A 55 -8.88 1.01 -1.29
C GLN A 55 -8.06 2.29 -1.28
N HIS A 56 -7.11 2.43 -0.34
CA HIS A 56 -6.22 3.59 -0.27
C HIS A 56 -5.32 3.69 -1.49
N VAL A 57 -4.66 2.59 -1.90
CA VAL A 57 -3.82 2.61 -3.12
C VAL A 57 -4.65 2.74 -4.40
N ASP A 58 -5.89 2.27 -4.44
CA ASP A 58 -6.80 2.44 -5.58
C ASP A 58 -7.39 3.87 -5.71
N SER A 59 -7.17 4.73 -4.72
CA SER A 59 -7.70 6.11 -4.70
C SER A 59 -6.75 7.12 -5.36
N PHE A 60 -6.94 7.37 -6.66
CA PHE A 60 -6.11 8.31 -7.42
C PHE A 60 -6.62 9.75 -7.32
N GLU A 61 -5.75 10.66 -6.87
CA GLU A 61 -6.03 12.09 -6.90
C GLU A 61 -6.27 12.57 -8.33
N GLY A 62 -7.35 13.33 -8.54
CA GLY A 62 -7.69 13.89 -9.85
C GLY A 62 -8.22 12.89 -10.87
N VAL A 63 -8.59 11.66 -10.48
CA VAL A 63 -9.45 10.79 -11.31
C VAL A 63 -10.87 10.89 -10.74
N PRO A 64 -11.75 11.73 -11.30
CA PRO A 64 -13.09 11.90 -10.73
C PRO A 64 -13.89 10.60 -10.87
N VAL A 65 -14.44 10.12 -9.76
CA VAL A 65 -15.54 9.14 -9.80
C VAL A 65 -16.76 9.84 -10.36
N ILE A 66 -17.20 9.44 -11.55
CA ILE A 66 -18.41 10.00 -12.16
C ILE A 66 -19.59 9.53 -11.30
N SER A 67 -20.27 10.48 -10.63
CA SER A 67 -21.46 10.15 -9.85
C SER A 67 -22.49 9.44 -10.72
N PHE A 68 -23.09 8.38 -10.17
CA PHE A 68 -24.13 7.62 -10.84
C PHE A 68 -25.30 8.50 -11.32
N GLY A 69 -25.60 9.60 -10.61
CA GLY A 69 -26.64 10.55 -11.01
C GLY A 69 -26.41 11.18 -12.38
N TRP A 70 -25.15 11.48 -12.73
CA TRP A 70 -24.81 11.98 -14.05
C TRP A 70 -25.03 10.93 -15.13
N VAL A 71 -24.62 9.69 -14.86
CA VAL A 71 -24.85 8.56 -15.79
C VAL A 71 -26.34 8.38 -16.03
N ALA A 72 -27.15 8.35 -14.97
CA ALA A 72 -28.60 8.22 -15.08
C ALA A 72 -29.24 9.39 -15.86
N LEU A 73 -28.81 10.63 -15.60
CA LEU A 73 -29.27 11.81 -16.32
C LEU A 73 -28.95 11.71 -17.83
N PHE A 74 -27.73 11.31 -18.19
CA PHE A 74 -27.33 11.15 -19.59
C PHE A 74 -28.11 10.03 -20.29
N ILE A 75 -28.41 8.92 -19.60
CA ILE A 75 -29.26 7.84 -20.14
C ILE A 75 -30.67 8.38 -20.44
N VAL A 76 -31.26 9.15 -19.52
CA VAL A 76 -32.58 9.76 -19.73
C VAL A 76 -32.54 10.75 -20.90
N LEU A 77 -31.55 11.65 -20.94
CA LEU A 77 -31.38 12.61 -22.02
C LEU A 77 -31.22 11.92 -23.38
N TYR A 78 -30.41 10.87 -23.44
CA TYR A 78 -30.20 10.06 -24.65
C TYR A 78 -31.48 9.36 -25.11
N THR A 79 -32.25 8.80 -24.17
CA THR A 79 -33.55 8.17 -24.48
C THR A 79 -34.56 9.18 -25.00
N LEU A 80 -34.59 10.39 -24.43
CA LEU A 80 -35.42 11.49 -24.92
C LEU A 80 -34.98 11.97 -26.31
N LEU A 81 -33.67 11.98 -26.58
CA LEU A 81 -33.12 12.40 -27.86
C LEU A 81 -33.57 11.47 -29.00
N ILE A 82 -33.46 10.15 -28.80
CA ILE A 82 -33.80 9.13 -29.81
C ILE A 82 -35.30 8.86 -29.91
N GLY A 83 -36.04 8.97 -28.81
CA GLY A 83 -37.48 8.74 -28.82
C GLY A 83 -38.25 9.99 -29.27
N PRO A 84 -38.65 10.85 -28.31
CA PRO A 84 -39.52 11.98 -28.59
C PRO A 84 -38.88 13.06 -29.47
N VAL A 85 -37.60 13.41 -29.28
CA VAL A 85 -36.99 14.52 -30.03
C VAL A 85 -36.79 14.15 -31.49
N GLU A 86 -36.22 12.97 -31.77
CA GLU A 86 -36.06 12.47 -33.14
C GLU A 86 -37.42 12.32 -33.85
N TYR A 87 -38.42 11.74 -33.18
CA TYR A 87 -39.77 11.62 -33.75
C TYR A 87 -40.38 12.97 -34.12
N LEU A 88 -40.30 13.96 -33.21
CA LEU A 88 -40.84 15.29 -33.46
C LEU A 88 -40.10 16.00 -34.59
N PHE A 89 -38.78 15.86 -34.67
CA PHE A 89 -37.95 16.44 -35.73
C PHE A 89 -38.31 15.84 -37.10
N LEU A 90 -38.38 14.51 -37.21
CA LEU A 90 -38.72 13.83 -38.45
C LEU A 90 -40.16 14.10 -38.88
N LYS A 91 -41.10 14.13 -37.94
CA LYS A 91 -42.52 14.35 -38.23
C LYS A 91 -42.83 15.80 -38.59
N LYS A 92 -42.32 16.78 -37.84
CA LYS A 92 -42.69 18.19 -38.00
C LYS A 92 -41.78 18.97 -38.94
N VAL A 93 -40.50 18.62 -39.05
CA VAL A 93 -39.52 19.40 -39.84
C VAL A 93 -39.26 18.75 -41.21
N LEU A 94 -38.91 17.45 -41.21
CA LEU A 94 -38.53 16.75 -42.45
C LEU A 94 -39.72 16.08 -43.18
N GLY A 95 -40.82 15.84 -42.48
CA GLY A 95 -42.05 15.24 -43.03
C GLY A 95 -41.90 13.79 -43.51
N ARG A 96 -40.75 13.14 -43.26
CA ARG A 96 -40.42 11.78 -43.71
C ARG A 96 -39.91 10.94 -42.54
N LEU A 97 -40.76 10.05 -42.03
CA LEU A 97 -40.44 9.20 -40.88
C LEU A 97 -39.41 8.09 -41.22
N GLU A 98 -39.29 7.72 -42.50
CA GLU A 98 -38.33 6.73 -42.99
C GLU A 98 -36.86 7.19 -42.85
N LEU A 99 -36.62 8.50 -42.65
CA LEU A 99 -35.27 9.04 -42.43
C LEU A 99 -34.65 8.58 -41.10
N THR A 100 -35.44 7.96 -40.20
CA THR A 100 -34.98 7.28 -38.99
C THR A 100 -33.82 6.32 -39.26
N TRP A 101 -33.84 5.59 -40.37
CA TRP A 101 -32.77 4.68 -40.75
C TRP A 101 -31.40 5.36 -40.93
N VAL A 102 -31.37 6.67 -41.13
CA VAL A 102 -30.14 7.48 -41.25
C VAL A 102 -29.92 8.33 -40.00
N THR A 103 -30.95 8.99 -39.49
CA THR A 103 -30.82 9.88 -38.32
C THR A 103 -30.47 9.11 -37.05
N PHE A 104 -31.03 7.90 -36.86
CA PHE A 104 -30.73 7.11 -35.68
C PHE A 104 -29.25 6.70 -35.64
N PRO A 105 -28.67 6.07 -36.68
CA PRO A 105 -27.23 5.79 -36.71
C PRO A 105 -26.37 7.05 -36.59
N LEU A 106 -26.78 8.17 -37.20
CA LEU A 106 -26.04 9.44 -37.12
C LEU A 106 -26.03 10.00 -35.70
N ILE A 107 -27.16 9.97 -34.99
CA ILE A 107 -27.25 10.39 -33.59
C ILE A 107 -26.40 9.47 -32.72
N VAL A 108 -26.50 8.15 -32.89
CA VAL A 108 -25.69 7.18 -32.15
C VAL A 108 -24.20 7.45 -32.35
N LEU A 109 -23.77 7.66 -33.61
CA LEU A 109 -22.37 7.94 -33.95
C LEU A 109 -21.91 9.27 -33.34
N THR A 110 -22.73 10.32 -33.44
CA THR A 110 -22.42 11.65 -32.89
C THR A 110 -22.29 11.61 -31.37
N VAL A 111 -23.28 11.03 -30.67
CA VAL A 111 -23.27 10.92 -29.21
C VAL A 111 -22.10 10.05 -28.74
N SER A 112 -21.82 8.94 -29.42
CA SER A 112 -20.68 8.06 -29.10
C SER A 112 -19.34 8.78 -29.28
N ALA A 113 -19.19 9.53 -30.37
CA ALA A 113 -17.99 10.33 -30.63
C ALA A 113 -17.83 11.41 -29.55
N THR A 114 -18.88 12.17 -29.24
CA THR A 114 -18.85 13.20 -28.18
C THR A 114 -18.48 12.57 -26.84
N ALA A 115 -19.13 11.48 -26.44
CA ALA A 115 -18.83 10.79 -25.19
C ALA A 115 -17.37 10.29 -25.14
N TYR A 116 -16.87 9.72 -26.25
CA TYR A 116 -15.48 9.25 -26.35
C TYR A 116 -14.48 10.41 -26.18
N PHE A 117 -14.64 11.49 -26.94
CA PHE A 117 -13.75 12.65 -26.85
C PHE A 117 -13.83 13.36 -25.49
N THR A 118 -15.02 13.47 -24.91
CA THR A 118 -15.20 14.01 -23.54
C THR A 118 -14.52 13.12 -22.51
N ALA A 119 -14.68 11.80 -22.58
CA ALA A 119 -14.03 10.88 -21.64
C ALA A 119 -12.49 10.91 -21.77
N TYR A 120 -11.99 10.97 -23.00
CA TYR A 120 -10.56 11.10 -23.29
C TYR A 120 -9.98 12.42 -22.75
N ALA A 121 -10.69 13.53 -22.92
CA ALA A 121 -10.28 14.83 -22.39
C ALA A 121 -10.29 14.88 -20.85
N ILE A 122 -11.23 14.19 -20.18
CA ILE A 122 -11.35 14.19 -18.71
C ILE A 122 -10.38 13.24 -18.04
N LYS A 123 -10.27 11.99 -18.51
CA LYS A 123 -9.46 10.95 -17.84
C LYS A 123 -7.96 11.06 -18.15
N GLY A 124 -7.61 11.79 -19.21
CA GLY A 124 -6.22 11.98 -19.62
C GLY A 124 -5.60 10.70 -20.20
N ASN A 125 -4.32 10.82 -20.57
CA ASN A 125 -3.54 9.74 -21.19
C ASN A 125 -2.33 9.30 -20.35
N ASP A 126 -2.25 9.79 -19.11
CA ASP A 126 -1.12 9.57 -18.23
C ASP A 126 -1.35 8.36 -17.34
N LEU A 127 -0.31 7.53 -17.23
CA LEU A 127 -0.29 6.45 -16.26
C LEU A 127 -0.20 7.04 -14.85
N ARG A 128 -0.94 6.48 -13.90
CA ARG A 128 -0.86 6.91 -12.50
C ARG A 128 -0.50 5.74 -11.62
N ILE A 129 0.38 5.98 -10.66
CA ILE A 129 0.82 4.99 -9.68
C ILE A 129 0.61 5.54 -8.28
N ASN A 130 -0.06 4.77 -7.44
CA ASN A 130 -0.09 5.01 -6.00
C ASN A 130 0.69 3.89 -5.34
N LYS A 131 1.57 4.22 -4.39
CA LYS A 131 2.44 3.26 -3.71
C LYS A 131 2.52 3.56 -2.23
N ILE A 132 2.50 2.51 -1.41
CA ILE A 132 2.80 2.55 0.02
C ILE A 132 3.91 1.55 0.29
N ASP A 133 4.93 1.97 1.03
CA ASP A 133 5.97 1.12 1.56
C ASP A 133 5.87 1.07 3.09
N VAL A 134 5.95 -0.12 3.67
CA VAL A 134 6.23 -0.32 5.10
C VAL A 134 7.61 -0.94 5.20
N VAL A 135 8.46 -0.40 6.07
CA VAL A 135 9.82 -0.88 6.30
C VAL A 135 10.10 -1.07 7.76
N ASP A 136 10.59 -2.25 8.09
CA ASP A 136 11.05 -2.66 9.40
C ASP A 136 12.56 -2.78 9.37
N ILE A 137 13.23 -1.93 10.14
CA ILE A 137 14.69 -1.87 10.25
C ILE A 137 15.09 -2.53 11.57
N ASP A 138 15.73 -3.69 11.47
CA ASP A 138 16.44 -4.29 12.60
C ASP A 138 17.84 -3.69 12.68
N VAL A 139 18.02 -2.74 13.60
CA VAL A 139 19.28 -2.03 13.80
C VAL A 139 20.35 -2.94 14.40
N GLY A 140 19.96 -3.96 15.17
CA GLY A 140 20.89 -4.90 15.80
C GLY A 140 21.49 -5.89 14.79
N GLY A 141 20.63 -6.54 14.00
CA GLY A 141 21.06 -7.52 12.98
C GLY A 141 21.58 -6.90 11.68
N GLY A 142 21.22 -5.64 11.41
CA GLY A 142 21.51 -4.96 10.15
C GLY A 142 20.71 -5.52 8.98
N ARG A 143 19.44 -5.84 9.25
CA ARG A 143 18.47 -6.38 8.29
C ARG A 143 17.30 -5.42 8.12
N ILE A 144 16.74 -5.41 6.93
CA ILE A 144 15.61 -4.59 6.55
C ILE A 144 14.56 -5.52 5.97
N TYR A 145 13.34 -5.46 6.49
CA TYR A 145 12.19 -6.15 5.95
C TYR A 145 11.22 -5.11 5.40
N GLY A 146 10.59 -5.39 4.27
CA GLY A 146 9.69 -4.42 3.68
C GLY A 146 8.52 -5.05 2.95
N ARG A 147 7.41 -4.32 2.99
CA ARG A 147 6.18 -4.65 2.27
C ARG A 147 5.76 -3.44 1.46
N THR A 148 5.59 -3.66 0.17
CA THR A 148 5.15 -2.63 -0.77
C THR A 148 3.77 -2.98 -1.27
N TRP A 149 2.87 -2.01 -1.30
CA TRP A 149 1.58 -2.10 -1.99
C TRP A 149 1.53 -1.01 -3.03
N PHE A 150 1.11 -1.34 -4.25
CA PHE A 150 0.99 -0.34 -5.30
C PHE A 150 -0.14 -0.66 -6.26
N THR A 151 -0.76 0.38 -6.79
CA THR A 151 -1.78 0.27 -7.84
C THR A 151 -1.34 1.04 -9.06
N ILE A 152 -1.57 0.44 -10.24
CA ILE A 152 -1.39 1.09 -11.53
C ILE A 152 -2.76 1.40 -12.13
N PHE A 153 -2.99 2.67 -12.46
CA PHE A 153 -4.07 3.10 -13.34
C PHE A 153 -3.57 3.15 -14.78
N SER A 154 -4.17 2.35 -15.66
CA SER A 154 -3.79 2.32 -17.08
C SER A 154 -4.67 3.24 -17.92
N PRO A 155 -4.10 4.20 -18.69
CA PRO A 155 -4.86 5.07 -19.58
C PRO A 155 -5.27 4.39 -20.89
N ARG A 156 -4.70 3.22 -21.21
CA ARG A 156 -4.95 2.46 -22.45
C ARG A 156 -4.97 0.96 -22.18
N ILE A 157 -5.39 0.16 -23.16
CA ILE A 157 -5.26 -1.30 -23.06
C ILE A 157 -3.78 -1.64 -23.28
N ASP A 158 -3.12 -2.16 -22.24
CA ASP A 158 -1.69 -2.47 -22.29
C ASP A 158 -1.36 -3.70 -21.42
N SER A 159 -0.17 -4.25 -21.61
CA SER A 159 0.38 -5.32 -20.79
C SER A 159 1.63 -4.84 -20.08
N TYR A 160 1.67 -4.99 -18.76
CA TYR A 160 2.74 -4.49 -17.91
C TYR A 160 3.60 -5.62 -17.40
N THR A 161 4.92 -5.39 -17.42
CA THR A 161 5.89 -6.18 -16.66
C THR A 161 6.27 -5.40 -15.42
N LEU A 162 6.21 -6.03 -14.25
CA LEU A 162 6.29 -5.37 -12.96
C LEU A 162 7.29 -6.07 -12.07
N ALA A 163 8.14 -5.30 -11.39
CA ALA A 163 9.04 -5.82 -10.37
C ALA A 163 9.30 -4.74 -9.32
N VAL A 164 9.73 -5.18 -8.14
CA VAL A 164 10.11 -4.30 -7.03
C VAL A 164 11.49 -4.72 -6.58
N GLU A 165 12.37 -3.74 -6.35
CA GLU A 165 13.75 -3.97 -5.93
C GLU A 165 14.08 -3.04 -4.76
N PRO A 166 14.82 -3.49 -3.73
CA PRO A 166 15.35 -2.61 -2.70
C PRO A 166 16.22 -1.51 -3.33
N ARG A 167 16.04 -0.26 -2.90
CA ARG A 167 16.76 0.88 -3.48
C ARG A 167 18.16 1.00 -2.87
N GLU A 168 19.12 1.41 -3.70
CA GLU A 168 20.45 1.83 -3.25
C GLU A 168 20.34 2.95 -2.20
N GLY A 169 21.27 2.96 -1.24
CA GLY A 169 21.24 3.87 -0.09
C GLY A 169 20.32 3.43 1.06
N TRP A 170 19.29 2.62 0.79
CA TRP A 170 18.56 1.89 1.83
C TRP A 170 19.14 0.50 2.04
N ALA A 171 19.39 -0.20 0.94
CA ALA A 171 19.87 -1.56 0.91
C ALA A 171 21.30 -1.63 0.33
N VAL A 172 22.07 -2.60 0.81
CA VAL A 172 23.36 -2.97 0.22
C VAL A 172 23.40 -4.48 -0.07
N GLY A 173 24.03 -4.84 -1.17
CA GLY A 173 24.42 -6.23 -1.44
C GLY A 173 25.61 -6.62 -0.56
N ARG A 174 25.61 -7.85 -0.05
CA ARG A 174 26.77 -8.41 0.67
C ARG A 174 27.51 -9.38 -0.26
N PRO A 175 28.84 -9.32 -0.39
CA PRO A 175 29.58 -10.19 -1.30
C PRO A 175 29.47 -11.68 -0.97
N ASP A 176 29.26 -12.00 0.31
CA ASP A 176 29.27 -13.32 0.92
C ASP A 176 27.87 -13.91 1.13
N VAL A 177 26.82 -13.09 1.08
CA VAL A 177 25.44 -13.52 1.30
C VAL A 177 24.56 -13.12 0.12
N PRO A 178 23.88 -14.09 -0.54
CA PRO A 178 22.94 -13.78 -1.60
C PRO A 178 21.88 -12.77 -1.14
N SER A 179 21.62 -11.75 -1.96
CA SER A 179 20.52 -10.82 -1.71
C SER A 179 19.19 -11.58 -1.72
N PRO A 180 18.31 -11.35 -0.74
CA PRO A 180 16.98 -11.94 -0.75
C PRO A 180 16.21 -11.51 -2.00
N VAL A 181 15.54 -12.47 -2.63
CA VAL A 181 14.73 -12.24 -3.83
C VAL A 181 13.41 -11.59 -3.41
N PRO A 182 13.06 -10.39 -3.94
CA PRO A 182 11.74 -9.81 -3.75
C PRO A 182 10.67 -10.75 -4.31
N LEU A 183 9.49 -10.78 -3.69
CA LEU A 183 8.34 -11.54 -4.18
C LEU A 183 7.25 -10.55 -4.55
N VAL A 184 6.77 -10.59 -5.80
CA VAL A 184 5.77 -9.69 -6.34
C VAL A 184 4.52 -10.49 -6.71
N ASP A 185 3.37 -10.03 -6.22
CA ASP A 185 2.09 -10.64 -6.51
C ASP A 185 0.99 -9.60 -6.77
N TRP A 186 -0.12 -10.05 -7.34
CA TRP A 186 -1.32 -9.23 -7.49
C TRP A 186 -2.10 -9.20 -6.16
N MET A 187 -2.77 -8.09 -5.89
CA MET A 187 -3.54 -7.91 -4.66
C MET A 187 -5.02 -8.23 -4.88
N GLY A 188 -5.44 -9.42 -4.43
CA GLY A 188 -6.85 -9.78 -4.26
C GLY A 188 -7.09 -11.29 -4.15
N GLY A 189 -8.33 -11.66 -3.83
CA GLY A 189 -8.72 -13.06 -3.65
C GLY A 189 -8.62 -13.89 -4.94
N GLY A 190 -7.86 -15.00 -4.90
CA GLY A 190 -7.73 -15.97 -5.98
C GLY A 190 -9.07 -16.35 -6.61
N ARG A 191 -9.35 -15.84 -7.82
CA ARG A 191 -10.52 -16.28 -8.59
C ARG A 191 -10.18 -17.62 -9.23
N GLY A 192 -10.64 -18.71 -8.63
CA GLY A 192 -10.69 -20.04 -9.24
C GLY A 192 -11.66 -20.07 -10.41
N GLY A 193 -11.33 -19.35 -11.48
CA GLY A 193 -12.07 -19.35 -12.74
C GLY A 193 -11.34 -20.19 -13.79
N SER A 194 -12.10 -21.00 -14.53
CA SER A 194 -11.56 -21.74 -15.68
C SER A 194 -10.92 -20.76 -16.66
N ARG A 195 -9.69 -21.07 -17.13
CA ARG A 195 -8.96 -20.23 -18.11
C ARG A 195 -9.80 -20.12 -19.38
N SER A 196 -10.38 -18.94 -19.64
CA SER A 196 -11.04 -18.66 -20.91
C SER A 196 -10.00 -18.61 -22.03
N PHE A 197 -10.32 -19.15 -23.20
CA PHE A 197 -9.47 -19.07 -24.40
C PHE A 197 -9.16 -17.62 -24.85
N VAL A 198 -9.89 -16.64 -24.30
CA VAL A 198 -9.74 -15.20 -24.58
C VAL A 198 -9.07 -14.45 -23.40
N SER A 199 -8.79 -15.12 -22.29
CA SER A 199 -8.12 -14.52 -21.14
C SER A 199 -6.64 -14.35 -21.44
N ARG A 200 -6.17 -13.09 -21.47
CA ARG A 200 -4.74 -12.79 -21.39
C ARG A 200 -4.30 -13.13 -19.96
N GLY A 201 -3.53 -14.20 -19.80
CA GLY A 201 -2.88 -14.54 -18.54
C GLY A 201 -1.64 -13.67 -18.31
N TYR A 202 -1.26 -13.52 -17.04
CA TYR A 202 0.07 -13.07 -16.65
C TYR A 202 0.88 -14.27 -16.17
N THR A 203 2.20 -14.14 -16.12
CA THR A 203 3.11 -15.16 -15.60
C THR A 203 3.98 -14.56 -14.51
N TYR A 204 4.33 -15.37 -13.52
CA TYR A 204 5.42 -14.99 -12.61
C TYR A 204 6.73 -15.12 -13.36
N HIS A 205 7.60 -14.14 -13.19
CA HIS A 205 8.96 -14.21 -13.69
C HIS A 205 9.73 -15.33 -12.95
N VAL A 206 10.60 -16.00 -13.69
CA VAL A 206 11.46 -17.07 -13.19
C VAL A 206 12.84 -16.89 -13.81
N ASP A 207 13.82 -16.49 -13.00
CA ASP A 207 15.22 -16.49 -13.38
C ASP A 207 15.90 -17.75 -12.85
N GLN A 208 16.15 -18.70 -13.75
CA GLN A 208 16.84 -19.94 -13.41
C GLN A 208 18.32 -19.72 -13.07
N ILE A 209 18.95 -18.68 -13.63
CA ILE A 209 20.37 -18.40 -13.45
C ILE A 209 20.59 -17.69 -12.11
N GLY A 210 19.84 -16.62 -11.86
CA GLY A 210 19.84 -15.89 -10.59
C GLY A 210 19.09 -16.59 -9.45
N ARG A 211 18.44 -17.73 -9.74
CA ARG A 211 17.61 -18.51 -8.80
C ARG A 211 16.49 -17.69 -8.16
N ALA A 212 15.89 -16.78 -8.94
CA ALA A 212 14.76 -15.97 -8.52
C ALA A 212 13.45 -16.57 -9.07
N VAL A 213 12.42 -16.57 -8.23
CA VAL A 213 11.07 -17.03 -8.59
C VAL A 213 10.07 -16.02 -8.06
N ALA A 214 9.13 -15.60 -8.90
CA ALA A 214 8.10 -14.62 -8.55
C ALA A 214 8.66 -13.26 -8.09
N ASP A 215 9.85 -12.88 -8.59
CA ASP A 215 10.48 -11.57 -8.41
C ASP A 215 9.91 -10.47 -9.31
N GLY A 216 9.07 -10.88 -10.25
CA GLY A 216 8.25 -9.99 -11.05
C GLY A 216 7.04 -10.68 -11.63
N LEU A 217 6.16 -9.87 -12.21
CA LEU A 217 5.01 -10.31 -12.99
C LEU A 217 5.18 -9.86 -14.42
N GLU A 218 4.98 -10.76 -15.37
CA GLU A 218 5.10 -10.47 -16.79
C GLU A 218 3.73 -10.46 -17.48
N ARG A 219 3.61 -9.57 -18.47
CA ARG A 219 2.44 -9.48 -19.36
C ARG A 219 1.12 -9.26 -18.63
N VAL A 220 1.14 -8.57 -17.49
CA VAL A 220 -0.06 -8.28 -16.70
C VAL A 220 -1.01 -7.39 -17.50
N PRO A 221 -2.19 -7.88 -17.93
CA PRO A 221 -3.10 -7.06 -18.70
C PRO A 221 -3.85 -6.10 -17.78
N ILE A 222 -3.87 -4.82 -18.15
CA ILE A 222 -4.70 -3.80 -17.51
C ILE A 222 -5.53 -3.13 -18.61
N GLN A 223 -6.84 -3.07 -18.37
CA GLN A 223 -7.79 -2.47 -19.32
C GLN A 223 -7.71 -0.95 -19.29
N VAL A 224 -8.23 -0.32 -20.35
CA VAL A 224 -8.33 1.14 -20.44
C VAL A 224 -9.12 1.71 -19.25
N TRP A 225 -8.58 2.76 -18.64
CA TRP A 225 -9.14 3.48 -17.51
C TRP A 225 -9.54 2.57 -16.34
N SER A 226 -8.72 1.54 -16.11
CA SER A 226 -8.90 0.56 -15.05
C SER A 226 -7.65 0.52 -14.17
N THR A 227 -7.85 0.09 -12.93
CA THR A 227 -6.79 -0.07 -11.94
C THR A 227 -6.47 -1.54 -11.72
N LYS A 228 -5.23 -1.83 -11.34
CA LYS A 228 -4.84 -3.14 -10.79
C LYS A 228 -3.85 -2.93 -9.66
N ALA A 229 -4.14 -3.56 -8.53
CA ALA A 229 -3.37 -3.48 -7.30
C ALA A 229 -2.43 -4.68 -7.16
N PHE A 230 -1.27 -4.45 -6.55
CA PHE A 230 -0.17 -5.39 -6.40
C PHE A 230 0.47 -5.25 -5.03
N THR A 231 1.11 -6.32 -4.56
CA THR A 231 1.90 -6.34 -3.35
C THR A 231 3.27 -6.93 -3.63
N ALA A 232 4.29 -6.48 -2.89
CA ALA A 232 5.60 -7.08 -2.93
C ALA A 232 6.19 -7.22 -1.52
N ASN A 233 6.70 -8.41 -1.20
CA ASN A 233 7.47 -8.68 0.00
C ASN A 233 8.96 -8.69 -0.36
N TRP A 234 9.79 -8.01 0.42
CA TRP A 234 11.22 -7.96 0.15
C TRP A 234 12.00 -7.84 1.45
N SER A 235 13.26 -8.24 1.40
CA SER A 235 14.21 -7.99 2.49
C SER A 235 15.57 -7.65 1.92
N ALA A 236 16.36 -6.95 2.72
CA ALA A 236 17.67 -6.48 2.33
C ALA A 236 18.58 -6.34 3.56
N TYR A 237 19.85 -6.07 3.30
CA TYR A 237 20.82 -5.77 4.34
C TYR A 237 21.07 -4.26 4.39
N SER A 238 21.23 -3.72 5.60
CA SER A 238 21.79 -2.39 5.78
C SER A 238 23.31 -2.45 5.83
N ASP A 239 23.98 -1.39 5.40
CA ASP A 239 25.43 -1.27 5.56
C ASP A 239 25.79 -1.17 7.05
N ARG A 240 26.69 -2.04 7.53
CA ARG A 240 27.18 -2.01 8.91
C ARG A 240 28.17 -0.87 9.15
N GLY A 241 28.87 -0.41 8.11
CA GLY A 241 29.78 0.73 8.18
C GLY A 241 29.03 2.06 8.27
N THR A 242 27.91 2.18 7.55
CA THR A 242 27.02 3.35 7.58
C THR A 242 25.58 2.90 7.83
N PRO A 243 25.22 2.53 9.07
CA PRO A 243 23.88 2.06 9.38
C PRO A 243 22.86 3.17 9.20
N LEU A 244 21.69 2.81 8.65
CA LEU A 244 20.58 3.74 8.40
C LEU A 244 20.14 4.49 9.67
N ILE A 245 20.18 3.80 10.81
CA ILE A 245 19.95 4.37 12.13
C ILE A 245 21.07 3.86 13.02
N SER A 246 21.75 4.76 13.73
CA SER A 246 22.71 4.39 14.77
C SER A 246 22.23 4.86 16.12
N SER A 247 22.57 4.11 17.17
CA SER A 247 22.15 4.44 18.52
C SER A 247 23.25 4.19 19.55
N GLU A 248 23.23 5.05 20.56
CA GLU A 248 24.02 4.95 21.78
C GLU A 248 23.05 5.05 22.96
N LEU A 249 22.03 4.18 22.96
CA LEU A 249 21.04 4.10 24.02
C LEU A 249 21.52 3.16 25.12
N GLU A 250 21.38 3.58 26.36
CA GLU A 250 21.72 2.81 27.55
C GLU A 250 20.69 3.05 28.66
N HIS A 251 20.63 2.11 29.61
CA HIS A 251 19.92 2.32 30.87
C HIS A 251 20.81 3.13 31.81
N PRO A 252 20.38 4.33 32.25
CA PRO A 252 21.15 5.12 33.20
C PRO A 252 21.37 4.33 34.50
N PRO A 253 22.57 4.34 35.11
CA PRO A 253 22.83 3.66 36.38
C PRO A 253 21.90 4.12 37.53
N SER A 254 21.41 5.36 37.45
CA SER A 254 20.50 5.94 38.43
C SER A 254 19.06 5.45 38.30
N ASP A 255 18.64 4.99 37.13
CA ASP A 255 17.29 4.49 36.88
C ASP A 255 17.30 3.42 35.77
N PRO A 256 17.38 2.13 36.15
CA PRO A 256 17.33 1.01 35.20
C PRO A 256 16.02 0.90 34.42
N GLY A 257 14.97 1.61 34.84
CA GLY A 257 13.70 1.67 34.11
C GLY A 257 13.70 2.68 32.97
N ALA A 258 14.64 3.63 32.98
CA ALA A 258 14.75 4.66 31.96
C ALA A 258 15.75 4.30 30.85
N VAL A 259 15.69 5.06 29.77
CA VAL A 259 16.61 5.01 28.63
C VAL A 259 17.08 6.42 28.35
N ALA A 260 18.39 6.57 28.20
CA ALA A 260 19.02 7.80 27.77
C ALA A 260 20.09 7.50 26.71
N GLY A 261 20.36 8.48 25.85
CA GLY A 261 21.37 8.36 24.82
C GLY A 261 21.10 9.21 23.59
N THR A 262 21.69 8.82 22.48
CA THR A 262 21.50 9.50 21.19
C THR A 262 21.06 8.51 20.13
N ILE A 263 20.09 8.93 19.30
CA ILE A 263 19.71 8.25 18.07
C ILE A 263 20.18 9.13 16.92
N THR A 264 20.89 8.57 15.95
CA THR A 264 21.29 9.29 14.73
C THR A 264 20.51 8.71 13.55
N ASN A 265 19.77 9.58 12.87
CA ASN A 265 19.07 9.26 11.63
C ASN A 265 20.01 9.48 10.44
N ASN A 266 20.46 8.40 9.81
CA ASN A 266 21.26 8.41 8.59
C ASN A 266 20.46 7.93 7.37
N LEU A 267 19.12 7.82 7.47
CA LEU A 267 18.29 7.44 6.34
C LEU A 267 18.55 8.40 5.16
N PRO A 268 18.48 7.92 3.90
CA PRO A 268 18.71 8.73 2.71
C PRO A 268 17.50 9.62 2.39
N VAL A 269 16.96 10.28 3.42
CA VAL A 269 15.79 11.16 3.37
C VAL A 269 16.04 12.38 4.24
N GLY A 270 15.67 13.56 3.74
CA GLY A 270 15.99 14.81 4.43
C GLY A 270 15.23 15.01 5.74
N VAL A 271 13.97 14.56 5.80
CA VAL A 271 13.07 14.80 6.94
C VAL A 271 12.14 13.61 7.16
N LEU A 272 12.00 13.19 8.42
CA LEU A 272 10.99 12.26 8.90
C LEU A 272 9.84 13.02 9.56
N ASN A 273 8.61 12.64 9.25
CA ASN A 273 7.40 13.20 9.84
C ASN A 273 6.77 12.24 10.85
N ASP A 274 5.95 12.79 11.74
CA ASP A 274 5.16 12.05 12.73
C ASP A 274 5.97 11.05 13.57
N VAL A 275 7.19 11.44 13.94
CA VAL A 275 8.11 10.57 14.67
C VAL A 275 7.63 10.35 16.10
N ALA A 276 7.57 9.09 16.49
CA ALA A 276 7.27 8.65 17.84
C ALA A 276 8.23 7.54 18.28
N LEU A 277 8.55 7.47 19.57
CA LEU A 277 9.30 6.37 20.16
C LEU A 277 8.35 5.54 21.02
N ILE A 278 8.47 4.22 20.95
CA ILE A 278 7.81 3.28 21.86
C ILE A 278 8.87 2.69 22.78
N TYR A 279 8.61 2.72 24.07
CA TYR A 279 9.41 2.03 25.08
C TYR A 279 8.54 1.64 26.27
N ALA A 280 8.66 0.39 26.73
CA ALA A 280 7.91 -0.15 27.86
C ALA A 280 6.40 0.21 27.82
N GLY A 281 5.76 -0.02 26.67
CA GLY A 281 4.33 0.23 26.44
C GLY A 281 3.91 1.70 26.33
N LYS A 282 4.84 2.65 26.44
CA LYS A 282 4.57 4.09 26.36
C LYS A 282 5.02 4.67 25.02
N PHE A 283 4.23 5.61 24.50
CA PHE A 283 4.53 6.36 23.28
C PHE A 283 5.06 7.75 23.63
N TYR A 284 6.17 8.15 23.03
CA TYR A 284 6.83 9.44 23.22
C TYR A 284 6.87 10.19 21.89
N LYS A 285 6.27 11.37 21.82
CA LYS A 285 6.18 12.14 20.57
C LYS A 285 7.44 12.99 20.35
N LEU A 286 8.02 12.89 19.15
CA LEU A 286 9.15 13.73 18.70
C LEU A 286 8.75 14.72 17.59
N GLY A 287 7.69 14.43 16.83
CA GLY A 287 7.23 15.31 15.76
C GLY A 287 8.10 15.14 14.51
N THR A 288 8.63 16.24 13.96
CA THR A 288 9.43 16.21 12.73
C THR A 288 10.92 16.15 13.06
N VAL A 289 11.62 15.17 12.48
CA VAL A 289 13.05 14.92 12.73
C VAL A 289 13.82 15.04 11.41
N PRO A 290 14.74 16.00 11.27
CA PRO A 290 15.63 16.05 10.12
C PRO A 290 16.64 14.91 10.16
N GLN A 291 17.35 14.69 9.06
CA GLN A 291 18.54 13.83 9.06
C GLN A 291 19.57 14.34 10.09
N GLY A 292 20.23 13.44 10.81
CA GLY A 292 21.25 13.77 11.82
C GLY A 292 20.93 13.26 13.23
N ARG A 293 21.61 13.85 14.22
CA ARG A 293 21.55 13.42 15.63
C ARG A 293 20.34 13.96 16.37
N VAL A 294 19.67 13.07 17.10
CA VAL A 294 18.59 13.36 18.04
C VAL A 294 18.97 12.82 19.41
N THR A 295 19.10 13.71 20.38
CA THR A 295 19.35 13.32 21.77
C THR A 295 18.04 12.86 22.41
N VAL A 296 18.04 11.66 22.97
CA VAL A 296 16.92 11.07 23.69
C VAL A 296 17.31 10.99 25.15
N SER A 297 16.74 11.86 25.98
CA SER A 297 16.96 11.82 27.42
C SER A 297 15.64 11.57 28.14
N GLY A 298 15.63 10.56 29.03
CA GLY A 298 14.54 10.27 29.95
C GLY A 298 13.30 9.58 29.36
N VAL A 299 13.46 8.82 28.29
CA VAL A 299 12.43 7.84 27.88
C VAL A 299 12.29 6.82 29.01
N GLY A 300 11.06 6.52 29.45
CA GLY A 300 10.80 5.66 30.62
C GLY A 300 10.66 6.39 31.97
N LEU A 301 11.06 7.66 32.08
CA LEU A 301 10.86 8.43 33.32
C LEU A 301 9.36 8.70 33.55
N GLY A 302 8.83 8.20 34.66
CA GLY A 302 7.50 8.52 35.13
C GLY A 302 7.42 9.99 35.54
N GLY A 303 7.23 10.88 34.57
CA GLY A 303 7.15 12.32 34.77
C GLY A 303 8.32 13.07 34.13
N GLY A 304 8.03 13.75 33.02
CA GLY A 304 8.77 14.92 32.56
C GLY A 304 10.28 14.75 32.45
N ALA A 305 10.76 13.83 31.60
CA ALA A 305 12.04 14.06 30.98
C ALA A 305 12.00 15.38 30.21
N VAL A 306 13.01 16.22 30.36
CA VAL A 306 13.06 17.54 29.71
C VAL A 306 13.06 17.35 28.18
N GLY A 307 11.88 17.44 27.56
CA GLY A 307 11.68 17.48 26.11
C GLY A 307 10.74 16.44 25.50
N LEU A 308 10.54 15.26 26.11
CA LEU A 308 9.72 14.18 25.52
C LEU A 308 8.40 14.00 26.29
N GLN A 309 7.29 14.23 25.59
CA GLN A 309 5.94 14.05 26.14
C GLN A 309 5.41 12.66 25.85
N THR A 310 4.96 11.96 26.89
CA THR A 310 4.20 10.71 26.73
C THR A 310 2.80 11.01 26.22
N ASP A 311 2.32 10.24 25.25
CA ASP A 311 0.95 10.33 24.71
C ASP A 311 0.29 8.95 24.81
N SER A 312 -0.47 8.72 25.89
CA SER A 312 -1.17 7.45 26.13
C SER A 312 -2.27 7.17 25.11
N GLU A 313 -2.74 8.19 24.40
CA GLU A 313 -3.76 8.07 23.36
C GLU A 313 -3.15 8.07 21.95
N TRP A 314 -1.82 8.08 21.82
CA TRP A 314 -1.15 8.19 20.52
C TRP A 314 -1.65 7.14 19.53
N LEU A 315 -1.74 5.88 19.98
CA LEU A 315 -2.20 4.79 19.12
C LEU A 315 -3.66 4.98 18.71
N ALA A 316 -4.55 5.31 19.65
CA ALA A 316 -5.96 5.55 19.34
C ALA A 316 -6.17 6.72 18.34
N LYS A 317 -5.33 7.77 18.42
CA LYS A 317 -5.38 8.93 17.51
C LYS A 317 -4.80 8.63 16.14
N ASN A 318 -3.69 7.89 16.09
CA ASN A 318 -2.89 7.70 14.89
C ASN A 318 -3.12 6.36 14.20
N ALA A 319 -3.83 5.42 14.81
CA ALA A 319 -4.13 4.10 14.27
C ALA A 319 -5.65 3.86 14.21
N PRO A 320 -6.44 4.74 13.55
CA PRO A 320 -7.87 4.51 13.41
C PRO A 320 -8.13 3.18 12.69
N MET A 321 -9.05 2.41 13.25
CA MET A 321 -9.47 1.15 12.64
C MET A 321 -10.28 1.44 11.38
N PRO A 322 -10.09 0.65 10.30
CA PRO A 322 -11.03 0.71 9.19
C PRO A 322 -12.40 0.40 9.77
N VAL A 323 -13.40 1.20 9.40
CA VAL A 323 -14.76 0.90 9.80
C VAL A 323 -15.12 -0.41 9.11
N ALA A 324 -15.07 -1.52 9.85
CA ALA A 324 -15.68 -2.76 9.43
C ALA A 324 -17.09 -2.40 8.97
N ASN A 325 -17.46 -2.77 7.74
CA ASN A 325 -18.79 -2.56 7.20
C ASN A 325 -19.82 -3.25 8.12
N GLN A 326 -20.21 -2.59 9.22
CA GLN A 326 -21.49 -2.77 9.84
C GLN A 326 -22.51 -2.23 8.84
N GLN A 327 -22.88 -3.09 7.89
CA GLN A 327 -24.19 -3.08 7.25
C GLN A 327 -24.63 -1.70 6.69
N GLU A 328 -23.94 -1.16 5.70
CA GLU A 328 -24.65 -0.44 4.63
C GLU A 328 -24.75 -1.37 3.42
N TYR A 329 -25.70 -2.32 3.54
CA TYR A 329 -26.39 -2.88 2.40
C TYR A 329 -26.93 -1.71 1.55
N SER A 330 -26.24 -1.36 0.48
CA SER A 330 -26.89 -0.73 -0.67
C SER A 330 -27.55 -1.83 -1.52
N GLY A 331 -28.47 -2.56 -0.89
CA GLY A 331 -29.65 -2.98 -1.60
C GLY A 331 -30.35 -1.70 -2.08
N PHE A 332 -30.92 -1.73 -3.29
CA PHE A 332 -31.70 -0.65 -3.87
C PHE A 332 -32.70 -0.06 -2.86
N GLY A 333 -32.27 0.99 -2.15
CA GLY A 333 -33.02 1.71 -1.15
C GLY A 333 -33.25 3.12 -1.66
N ARG A 334 -34.50 3.38 -2.05
CA ARG A 334 -35.03 4.73 -2.32
C ARG A 334 -34.82 5.63 -1.11
N SER A 335 -33.71 6.34 -1.03
CA SER A 335 -33.62 7.62 -0.31
C SER A 335 -32.31 8.30 -0.67
N GLY A 336 -32.41 9.48 -1.29
CA GLY A 336 -31.27 10.31 -1.68
C GLY A 336 -30.58 10.95 -0.48
N ARG A 337 -29.90 10.13 0.33
CA ARG A 337 -28.83 10.62 1.19
C ARG A 337 -27.55 10.53 0.39
N ASN A 338 -26.91 11.69 0.18
CA ASN A 338 -25.51 11.75 -0.20
C ASN A 338 -24.72 10.92 0.81
N THR A 339 -24.45 9.65 0.49
CA THR A 339 -23.25 9.02 0.98
C THR A 339 -22.13 9.78 0.31
N THR A 340 -21.65 10.81 1.00
CA THR A 340 -20.28 11.27 0.83
C THR A 340 -19.46 9.99 0.83
N ILE A 341 -18.96 9.53 -0.33
CA ILE A 341 -17.84 8.60 -0.35
C ILE A 341 -16.81 9.35 0.49
N PRO A 342 -16.51 8.94 1.73
CA PRO A 342 -15.62 9.70 2.58
C PRO A 342 -14.31 9.79 1.79
N GLY A 343 -13.98 10.98 1.33
CA GLY A 343 -12.84 11.18 0.44
C GLY A 343 -11.62 10.56 1.10
N SER A 344 -10.93 9.67 0.38
CA SER A 344 -9.60 9.13 0.75
C SER A 344 -9.37 9.08 2.26
N SER A 345 -10.27 8.42 3.01
CA SER A 345 -10.23 8.43 4.47
C SER A 345 -8.84 7.94 4.87
N ASN A 346 -7.99 8.88 5.32
CA ASN A 346 -6.55 8.71 5.47
C ASN A 346 -6.27 7.37 6.13
N LEU A 347 -5.94 6.34 5.35
CA LEU A 347 -5.54 5.08 5.91
C LEU A 347 -4.29 5.36 6.70
N SER A 348 -4.33 5.07 7.99
CA SER A 348 -3.12 5.02 8.76
C SER A 348 -2.62 3.59 8.78
N MET A 349 -1.44 3.37 8.21
CA MET A 349 -0.78 2.07 8.32
C MET A 349 -0.51 1.70 9.77
N TRP A 350 -0.41 2.65 10.71
CA TRP A 350 -0.25 2.34 12.13
C TRP A 350 -1.37 1.43 12.67
N GLY A 351 -2.59 1.56 12.12
CA GLY A 351 -3.69 0.63 12.38
C GLY A 351 -3.33 -0.81 12.01
N ALA A 352 -2.83 -1.04 10.80
CA ALA A 352 -2.43 -2.37 10.35
C ALA A 352 -1.21 -2.92 11.11
N LEU A 353 -0.24 -2.05 11.42
CA LEU A 353 1.04 -2.39 12.05
C LEU A 353 0.94 -2.71 13.55
N PHE A 354 -0.15 -2.29 14.20
CA PHE A 354 -0.41 -2.48 15.64
C PHE A 354 -1.88 -2.83 15.90
N HIS A 355 -2.53 -3.56 15.00
CA HIS A 355 -3.98 -3.76 15.06
C HIS A 355 -4.43 -4.49 16.32
N GLU A 356 -3.65 -5.44 16.86
CA GLU A 356 -4.03 -6.12 18.11
C GLU A 356 -4.06 -5.16 19.31
N LYS A 357 -3.09 -4.25 19.42
CA LYS A 357 -3.04 -3.24 20.48
C LYS A 357 -4.00 -2.07 20.25
N ALA A 358 -4.24 -1.71 18.98
CA ALA A 358 -5.11 -0.60 18.59
C ALA A 358 -6.60 -0.95 18.69
N THR A 359 -6.96 -2.24 18.56
CA THR A 359 -8.34 -2.70 18.68
C THR A 359 -8.85 -2.50 20.10
N PRO A 360 -9.93 -1.71 20.31
CA PRO A 360 -10.58 -1.64 21.61
C PRO A 360 -11.07 -3.03 22.07
N PRO A 361 -10.96 -3.39 23.36
CA PRO A 361 -11.44 -4.69 23.86
C PRO A 361 -12.92 -4.97 23.57
N ALA A 362 -13.72 -3.93 23.35
CA ALA A 362 -15.16 -4.02 23.09
C ALA A 362 -15.53 -4.22 21.61
N SER A 363 -14.62 -4.03 20.65
CA SER A 363 -14.94 -4.03 19.21
C SER A 363 -14.92 -5.42 18.54
N GLY A 364 -14.73 -6.50 19.30
CA GLY A 364 -14.55 -7.85 18.76
C GLY A 364 -13.15 -8.04 18.15
N ALA A 365 -12.75 -9.30 17.92
CA ALA A 365 -11.49 -9.60 17.26
C ALA A 365 -11.58 -9.23 15.78
N LEU A 366 -10.67 -8.39 15.30
CA LEU A 366 -10.56 -8.11 13.87
C LEU A 366 -10.12 -9.35 13.09
N LYS A 367 -10.50 -9.36 11.82
CA LYS A 367 -10.15 -10.39 10.85
C LYS A 367 -9.00 -9.89 9.98
N ASN A 368 -7.77 -10.12 10.42
CA ASN A 368 -6.53 -9.64 9.77
C ASN A 368 -5.40 -10.69 9.75
N ALA A 369 -5.76 -11.98 9.65
CA ALA A 369 -4.78 -13.06 9.58
C ALA A 369 -3.77 -12.87 8.43
N SER A 370 -4.21 -12.43 7.25
CA SER A 370 -3.40 -12.27 6.04
C SER A 370 -2.31 -11.20 6.17
N ILE A 371 -2.42 -10.30 7.15
CA ILE A 371 -1.43 -9.26 7.45
C ILE A 371 -0.88 -9.38 8.87
N ARG A 372 -1.06 -10.53 9.54
CA ARG A 372 -0.63 -10.73 10.93
C ARG A 372 0.86 -10.51 11.13
N GLU A 373 1.66 -10.82 10.11
CA GLU A 373 3.11 -10.60 10.04
C GLU A 373 3.50 -9.13 10.22
N LEU A 374 2.63 -8.21 9.82
CA LEU A 374 2.86 -6.78 9.99
C LEU A 374 2.59 -6.32 11.42
N ASP A 375 1.80 -7.06 12.21
CA ASP A 375 1.43 -6.64 13.56
C ASP A 375 2.52 -6.93 14.58
N GLN A 376 3.08 -5.85 15.12
CA GLN A 376 4.15 -5.90 16.12
C GLN A 376 3.64 -5.39 17.48
N SER A 377 2.33 -5.55 17.72
CA SER A 377 1.67 -5.17 18.99
C SER A 377 2.30 -5.85 20.20
N TRP A 378 2.82 -7.06 20.04
CA TRP A 378 3.51 -7.81 21.09
C TRP A 378 4.79 -7.10 21.60
N ARG A 379 5.46 -6.30 20.75
CA ARG A 379 6.64 -5.51 21.15
C ARG A 379 6.28 -4.28 21.98
N VAL A 380 5.00 -3.90 22.05
CA VAL A 380 4.48 -2.75 22.82
C VAL A 380 4.14 -3.15 24.27
N SER A 381 4.69 -4.26 24.78
CA SER A 381 4.52 -4.65 26.18
C SER A 381 5.31 -3.73 27.12
N GLU A 382 4.82 -3.57 28.35
CA GLU A 382 5.54 -2.89 29.43
C GLU A 382 6.79 -3.66 29.89
N ASP A 383 6.79 -4.98 29.62
CA ASP A 383 7.91 -5.87 29.90
C ASP A 383 9.03 -5.75 28.85
N ASN A 384 8.74 -5.19 27.67
CA ASN A 384 9.76 -4.99 26.64
C ASN A 384 10.62 -3.76 26.98
N ARG A 385 11.81 -4.03 27.51
CA ARG A 385 12.79 -3.01 27.94
C ARG A 385 14.14 -3.14 27.27
N ASP A 386 14.31 -4.12 26.39
CA ASP A 386 15.58 -4.37 25.71
C ASP A 386 15.75 -3.52 24.43
N GLU A 387 14.69 -2.88 23.95
CA GLU A 387 14.70 -2.06 22.74
C GLU A 387 13.80 -0.82 22.84
N VAL A 388 14.09 0.17 21.99
CA VAL A 388 13.21 1.29 21.67
C VAL A 388 12.74 1.14 20.22
N ILE A 389 11.43 1.28 19.98
CA ILE A 389 10.89 1.25 18.61
C ILE A 389 10.70 2.68 18.12
N LEU A 390 11.40 3.07 17.07
CA LEU A 390 11.18 4.34 16.40
C LEU A 390 10.15 4.17 15.28
N LEU A 391 9.07 4.94 15.35
CA LEU A 391 8.05 5.07 14.32
C LEU A 391 8.29 6.36 13.54
N ALA A 392 8.21 6.31 12.21
CA ALA A 392 8.30 7.50 11.37
C ALA A 392 7.52 7.33 10.05
N ARG A 393 7.19 8.46 9.42
CA ARG A 393 6.56 8.50 8.09
C ARG A 393 7.35 9.40 7.14
N ILE A 394 7.40 9.01 5.88
CA ILE A 394 7.84 9.85 4.76
C ILE A 394 6.65 10.06 3.81
N GLY A 395 6.45 11.29 3.37
CA GLY A 395 5.40 11.62 2.40
C GLY A 395 3.99 11.71 3.00
N PRO A 396 2.97 11.95 2.16
CA PRO A 396 2.93 11.65 0.73
C PRO A 396 3.86 12.53 -0.12
N VAL A 397 4.60 11.89 -1.03
CA VAL A 397 5.43 12.55 -2.05
C VAL A 397 4.85 12.21 -3.42
N SER A 398 4.65 13.24 -4.24
CA SER A 398 4.12 13.09 -5.60
C SER A 398 5.07 13.71 -6.61
N GLY A 399 5.22 13.07 -7.76
CA GLY A 399 6.14 13.51 -8.82
C GLY A 399 5.87 12.80 -10.14
N LEU A 400 6.74 13.05 -11.13
CA LEU A 400 6.68 12.32 -12.39
C LEU A 400 7.09 10.87 -12.15
N SER A 401 6.33 9.94 -12.72
CA SER A 401 6.51 8.51 -12.45
C SER A 401 7.89 8.00 -12.89
N GLU A 402 8.39 8.43 -14.05
CA GLU A 402 9.72 8.03 -14.53
C GLU A 402 10.84 8.50 -13.59
N GLU A 403 10.75 9.74 -13.15
CA GLU A 403 11.66 10.37 -12.20
C GLU A 403 11.69 9.62 -10.86
N MET A 404 10.53 9.39 -10.25
CA MET A 404 10.42 8.66 -8.99
C MET A 404 10.88 7.18 -9.09
N MET A 405 10.69 6.57 -10.26
CA MET A 405 11.10 5.18 -10.50
C MET A 405 12.58 5.02 -10.88
N THR A 406 13.26 6.04 -11.40
CA THR A 406 14.62 5.90 -11.94
C THR A 406 15.67 6.73 -11.24
N ARG A 407 15.35 7.95 -10.82
CA ARG A 407 16.30 8.87 -10.20
C ARG A 407 16.31 8.69 -8.69
N GLU A 408 17.49 8.44 -8.15
CA GLU A 408 17.69 8.22 -6.72
C GLU A 408 17.38 9.46 -5.88
N ALA A 409 17.84 10.63 -6.34
CA ALA A 409 17.66 11.89 -5.61
C ALA A 409 16.19 12.35 -5.48
N GLU A 410 15.28 11.81 -6.31
CA GLU A 410 13.91 12.32 -6.44
C GLU A 410 12.86 11.44 -5.77
N SER A 411 13.23 10.23 -5.31
CA SER A 411 12.31 9.35 -4.57
C SER A 411 12.92 8.94 -3.24
N PRO A 412 12.30 9.34 -2.11
CA PRO A 412 12.75 8.91 -0.78
C PRO A 412 12.31 7.46 -0.47
N SER A 413 11.95 6.67 -1.48
CA SER A 413 11.45 5.32 -1.31
C SER A 413 12.54 4.32 -0.94
N PRO A 414 12.22 3.37 -0.04
CA PRO A 414 13.07 2.22 0.20
C PRO A 414 13.14 1.25 -0.98
N THR A 415 12.22 1.34 -1.96
CA THR A 415 12.21 0.47 -3.13
C THR A 415 12.11 1.21 -4.45
N LYS A 416 12.70 0.60 -5.46
CA LYS A 416 12.54 0.95 -6.87
C LYS A 416 11.39 0.14 -7.45
N LEU A 417 10.45 0.83 -8.09
CA LEU A 417 9.37 0.18 -8.83
C LEU A 417 9.77 0.12 -10.31
N TRP A 418 9.74 -1.08 -10.87
CA TRP A 418 9.97 -1.33 -12.29
C TRP A 418 8.63 -1.55 -12.98
N VAL A 419 8.35 -0.75 -14.00
CA VAL A 419 7.14 -0.84 -14.81
C VAL A 419 7.54 -0.99 -16.27
N LYS A 420 6.90 -1.94 -16.97
CA LYS A 420 7.23 -2.39 -18.34
C LYS A 420 8.61 -3.02 -18.52
N SER A 421 9.33 -3.30 -17.43
CA SER A 421 10.67 -3.89 -17.47
C SER A 421 10.93 -4.68 -16.19
N LEU A 422 11.97 -5.52 -16.24
CA LEU A 422 12.52 -6.22 -15.08
C LEU A 422 13.90 -5.64 -14.73
N PRO A 423 14.35 -5.75 -13.47
CA PRO A 423 15.70 -5.42 -13.06
C PRO A 423 16.73 -6.22 -13.88
N GLY A 424 17.91 -5.63 -14.11
CA GLY A 424 19.03 -6.32 -14.76
C GLY A 424 18.85 -6.67 -16.25
N GLY A 425 17.76 -6.26 -16.89
CA GLY A 425 17.54 -6.46 -18.33
C GLY A 425 18.57 -5.71 -19.18
N THR A 426 19.04 -6.35 -20.25
CA THR A 426 19.99 -5.74 -21.20
C THR A 426 19.34 -4.74 -22.17
N ALA A 427 18.00 -4.74 -22.26
CA ALA A 427 17.25 -3.81 -23.08
C ALA A 427 17.09 -2.46 -22.36
N ALA A 428 17.16 -1.37 -23.12
CA ALA A 428 16.83 -0.06 -22.60
C ALA A 428 15.38 -0.07 -22.06
N ARG A 429 15.20 0.42 -20.82
CA ARG A 429 13.88 0.53 -20.21
C ARG A 429 13.00 1.50 -21.01
N ASP A 430 11.79 1.06 -21.33
CA ASP A 430 10.76 1.94 -21.89
C ASP A 430 10.39 3.02 -20.88
N GLN A 431 10.44 4.29 -21.28
CA GLN A 431 9.95 5.37 -20.44
C GLN A 431 8.45 5.22 -20.21
N VAL A 432 8.04 5.38 -18.95
CA VAL A 432 6.64 5.34 -18.55
C VAL A 432 6.25 6.75 -18.12
N PRO A 433 5.71 7.58 -19.03
CA PRO A 433 5.24 8.91 -18.66
C PRO A 433 3.98 8.80 -17.80
N GLY A 434 3.88 9.68 -16.80
CA GLY A 434 2.78 9.65 -15.84
C GLY A 434 3.14 10.30 -14.52
N SER A 435 2.27 10.12 -13.53
CA SER A 435 2.50 10.58 -12.16
C SER A 435 2.56 9.41 -11.18
N MET A 436 3.32 9.61 -10.11
CA MET A 436 3.41 8.66 -9.01
C MET A 436 3.21 9.40 -7.69
N ARG A 437 2.42 8.82 -6.80
CA ARG A 437 2.29 9.22 -5.40
C ARG A 437 2.81 8.08 -4.53
N GLN A 438 3.58 8.42 -3.52
CA GLN A 438 4.21 7.46 -2.63
C GLN A 438 4.15 7.89 -1.17
N GLU A 439 3.90 6.92 -0.30
CA GLU A 439 4.02 7.04 1.15
C GLU A 439 4.92 5.95 1.70
N THR A 440 5.65 6.23 2.78
CA THR A 440 6.50 5.24 3.43
C THR A 440 6.35 5.33 4.94
N TYR A 441 6.14 4.18 5.58
CA TYR A 441 6.06 4.00 7.03
C TYR A 441 7.28 3.21 7.49
N ILE A 442 7.93 3.66 8.55
CA ILE A 442 9.16 3.08 9.06
C ILE A 442 8.95 2.66 10.52
N ARG A 443 9.34 1.44 10.85
CA ARG A 443 9.60 0.99 12.22
C ARG A 443 11.06 0.61 12.32
N ALA A 444 11.78 1.18 13.27
CA ALA A 444 13.15 0.77 13.55
C ALA A 444 13.23 0.21 14.97
N TYR A 445 13.72 -1.02 15.07
CA TYR A 445 13.94 -1.71 16.34
C TYR A 445 15.37 -1.43 16.80
N ILE A 446 15.50 -0.57 17.81
CA ILE A 446 16.77 -0.05 18.27
C ILE A 446 17.12 -0.75 19.59
N PRO A 447 18.10 -1.67 19.62
CA PRO A 447 18.49 -2.32 20.85
C PRO A 447 19.11 -1.32 21.83
N ILE A 448 18.84 -1.52 23.12
CA ILE A 448 19.44 -0.74 24.21
C ILE A 448 20.68 -1.49 24.71
N ARG A 449 21.80 -0.80 24.83
CA ARG A 449 23.02 -1.41 25.36
C ARG A 449 22.83 -1.73 26.83
N LYS A 450 23.19 -2.96 27.20
CA LYS A 450 23.37 -3.33 28.62
C LYS A 450 24.60 -2.61 29.15
N ALA A 451 24.45 -1.89 30.26
CA ALA A 451 25.55 -1.21 30.92
C ALA A 451 26.69 -2.22 31.20
N GLY A 452 27.88 -1.98 30.63
CA GLY A 452 29.09 -2.74 30.93
C GLY A 452 29.66 -3.65 29.81
N VAL A 453 29.06 -3.71 28.62
CA VAL A 453 29.68 -4.42 27.47
C VAL A 453 30.50 -3.43 26.65
N ALA A 454 31.83 -3.47 26.79
CA ALA A 454 32.75 -2.69 25.98
C ALA A 454 32.79 -3.21 24.53
N LYS A 455 33.08 -2.28 23.62
CA LYS A 455 33.02 -2.39 22.15
C LYS A 455 33.97 -3.43 21.57
#